data_AF-A0A9J6GC26-F1
#
_entry.id   AF-A0A9J6GC26-F1
#
_cell.length_a   1.000
_cell.length_b   1.000
_cell.length_c   1.000
_cell.angle_alpha   90.00
_cell.angle_beta   90.00
_cell.angle_gamma   90.00
#
_symmetry.space_group_name_H-M   'P 1'
#
loop_
_entity.id
_entity.type
_entity.pdbx_description
1 polymer ?
#
loop_
_entity_poly.entity_id
_entity_poly.type
_entity_poly.pdbx_seq_one_letter_code
_entity_poly.pdbx_strand_id
1 'polypeptide(L)'
;MKNGRDVSNSLAIFSQSTASALRFMVEHESWDRAVLTTAWFIDQVNHWFDLMCTRSPTTALSLFDQEKYRSAIHFLRKFKEMFETVQMGGGEFKRVQTGIVLSTASILDL
;
A
#
# COMPACT_ATOMS: atom_id res chain seq x y z
N MET A 1 -6.22 -9.68 25.84
CA MET A 1 -7.06 -8.46 25.83
C MET A 1 -6.13 -7.25 25.70
N LYS A 2 -6.51 -6.30 24.81
CA LYS A 2 -5.75 -5.15 24.26
C LYS A 2 -4.69 -5.54 23.21
N ASN A 3 -4.84 -5.01 21.99
CA ASN A 3 -3.78 -4.38 21.17
C ASN A 3 -4.34 -3.87 19.81
N GLY A 4 -5.33 -2.98 19.84
CA GLY A 4 -5.83 -2.31 18.63
C GLY A 4 -4.99 -1.12 18.15
N ARG A 5 -3.71 -1.01 18.57
CA ARG A 5 -2.87 0.20 18.35
C ARG A 5 -1.41 -0.10 18.01
N ASP A 6 -1.07 -1.34 17.67
CA ASP A 6 0.32 -1.68 17.33
C ASP A 6 0.53 -1.63 15.82
N VAL A 7 1.38 -0.69 15.40
CA VAL A 7 1.80 -0.55 13.99
C VAL A 7 2.49 -1.83 13.55
N SER A 8 3.28 -2.47 14.41
CA SER A 8 4.02 -3.70 14.10
C SER A 8 3.07 -4.85 13.76
N ASN A 9 1.96 -4.99 14.48
CA ASN A 9 0.94 -6.00 14.18
C ASN A 9 0.24 -5.70 12.85
N SER A 10 0.00 -4.42 12.56
CA SER A 10 -0.61 -4.01 11.29
C SER A 10 0.33 -4.29 10.12
N LEU A 11 1.63 -4.05 10.29
CA LEU A 11 2.66 -4.37 9.29
C LEU A 11 2.84 -5.86 9.07
N ALA A 12 2.67 -6.69 10.11
CA ALA A 12 2.67 -8.15 9.94
C ALA A 12 1.53 -8.60 9.01
N ILE A 13 0.34 -8.01 9.14
CA ILE A 13 -0.80 -8.27 8.26
C ILE A 13 -0.53 -7.72 6.86
N PHE A 14 -0.17 -6.44 6.75
CA PHE A 14 0.15 -5.78 5.49
C PHE A 14 1.59 -6.04 5.05
N SER A 15 1.95 -7.31 4.87
CA SER A 15 3.29 -7.73 4.47
C SER A 15 3.28 -8.52 3.16
N GLN A 16 4.41 -8.47 2.45
CA GLN A 16 4.65 -9.29 1.26
C GLN A 16 4.47 -10.79 1.54
N SER A 17 4.86 -11.24 2.74
CA SER A 17 4.70 -12.64 3.17
C SER A 17 3.23 -13.03 3.25
N THR A 18 2.38 -12.18 3.84
CA THR A 18 0.94 -12.44 3.92
C THR A 18 0.30 -12.49 2.54
N ALA A 19 0.60 -11.53 1.66
CA ALA A 19 0.08 -11.55 0.29
C ALA A 19 0.52 -12.81 -0.49
N SER A 20 1.78 -13.22 -0.34
CA SER A 20 2.31 -14.42 -1.00
C SER A 20 1.65 -15.69 -0.46
N ALA A 21 1.44 -15.78 0.85
CA ALA A 21 0.71 -16.88 1.46
C ALA A 21 -0.74 -16.96 0.95
N LEU A 22 -1.44 -15.83 0.83
CA LEU A 22 -2.80 -15.80 0.28
C LEU A 22 -2.84 -16.29 -1.18
N ARG A 23 -1.87 -15.91 -2.01
CA ARG A 23 -1.75 -16.45 -3.38
C ARG A 23 -1.52 -17.95 -3.38
N PHE A 24 -0.61 -18.43 -2.53
CA PHE A 24 -0.33 -19.85 -2.37
C PHE A 24 -1.60 -20.64 -2.00
N MET A 25 -2.41 -20.14 -1.05
CA MET A 25 -3.67 -20.80 -0.66
C MET A 25 -4.68 -20.89 -1.82
N VAL A 26 -4.75 -19.87 -2.67
CA VAL A 26 -5.62 -19.90 -3.86
C VAL A 26 -5.10 -20.91 -4.88
N GLU A 27 -3.79 -20.95 -5.10
CA GLU A 27 -3.15 -21.80 -6.12
C GLU A 27 -3.11 -23.28 -5.73
N HIS A 28 -2.91 -23.59 -4.44
CA HIS A 28 -2.63 -24.94 -3.96
C HIS A 28 -3.72 -25.52 -3.05
N GLU A 29 -4.48 -24.68 -2.34
CA GLU A 29 -5.45 -25.11 -1.33
C GLU A 29 -6.90 -24.82 -1.74
N SER A 30 -7.13 -24.51 -3.03
CA SER A 30 -8.46 -24.29 -3.63
C SER A 30 -9.29 -23.18 -2.94
N TRP A 31 -8.62 -22.16 -2.40
CA TRP A 31 -9.32 -20.99 -1.88
C TRP A 31 -9.97 -20.16 -3.00
N ASP A 32 -11.00 -19.40 -2.66
CA ASP A 32 -11.71 -18.53 -3.61
C ASP A 32 -10.73 -17.53 -4.26
N ARG A 33 -10.81 -17.40 -5.59
CA ARG A 33 -10.02 -16.43 -6.36
C ARG A 33 -10.25 -14.99 -5.94
N ALA A 34 -11.39 -14.66 -5.31
CA ALA A 34 -11.64 -13.35 -4.72
C ALA A 34 -10.55 -12.94 -3.71
N VAL A 35 -9.89 -13.91 -3.06
CA VAL A 35 -8.77 -13.68 -2.14
C VAL A 35 -7.56 -13.06 -2.84
N LEU A 36 -7.38 -13.27 -4.15
CA LEU A 36 -6.29 -12.66 -4.91
C LEU A 36 -6.38 -11.14 -4.93
N THR A 37 -7.60 -10.58 -4.94
CA THR A 37 -7.81 -9.12 -4.84
C THR A 37 -7.32 -8.60 -3.49
N THR A 38 -7.57 -9.35 -2.41
CA THR A 38 -7.05 -9.02 -1.07
C THR A 38 -5.53 -9.09 -1.02
N ALA A 39 -4.93 -10.14 -1.59
CA ALA A 39 -3.48 -10.28 -1.67
C ALA A 39 -2.85 -9.12 -2.46
N TRP A 40 -3.46 -8.75 -3.58
CA TRP A 40 -3.04 -7.59 -4.37
C TRP A 40 -3.13 -6.29 -3.57
N PHE A 41 -4.23 -6.05 -2.87
CA PHE A 41 -4.40 -4.84 -2.05
C PHE A 41 -3.37 -4.76 -0.92
N ILE A 42 -3.07 -5.89 -0.27
CA ILE A 42 -2.03 -5.96 0.77
C ILE A 42 -0.67 -5.55 0.19
N ASP A 43 -0.30 -6.04 -0.99
CA ASP A 43 0.95 -5.64 -1.64
C ASP A 43 0.98 -4.14 -1.98
N GLN A 44 -0.14 -3.58 -2.44
CA GLN A 44 -0.22 -2.14 -2.69
C GLN A 44 0.05 -1.34 -1.41
N VAL A 45 -0.59 -1.71 -0.30
CA VAL A 45 -0.43 -1.01 0.98
C VAL A 45 0.98 -1.18 1.54
N ASN A 46 1.55 -2.39 1.48
CA ASN A 46 2.92 -2.64 1.91
C ASN A 46 3.92 -1.78 1.13
N HIS A 47 3.83 -1.79 -0.20
CA HIS A 47 4.75 -1.02 -1.03
C HIS A 47 4.60 0.50 -0.84
N TRP A 48 3.37 0.99 -0.70
CA TRP A 48 3.13 2.39 -0.34
C TRP A 48 3.78 2.75 1.00
N PHE A 49 3.59 1.92 2.03
CA PHE A 49 4.17 2.18 3.35
C PHE A 49 5.70 2.26 3.29
N ASP A 50 6.34 1.33 2.57
CA ASP A 50 7.80 1.32 2.37
C ASP A 50 8.29 2.63 1.73
N LEU A 51 7.62 3.09 0.67
CA LEU A 51 7.97 4.34 -0.01
C LEU A 51 7.77 5.58 0.88
N MET A 52 6.64 5.64 1.60
CA MET A 52 6.30 6.78 2.48
C MET A 52 7.20 6.86 3.72
N CYS A 53 7.72 5.73 4.19
CA CYS A 53 8.55 5.66 5.40
C CYS A 53 10.06 5.71 5.12
N THR A 54 10.48 5.68 3.85
CA THR A 54 11.89 5.79 3.48
C THR A 54 12.42 7.17 3.87
N ARG A 55 13.48 7.23 4.70
CA ARG A 55 14.01 8.46 5.32
C ARG A 55 14.61 9.49 4.34
N SER A 56 14.71 9.18 3.05
CA SER A 56 15.15 10.12 2.02
C SER A 56 14.57 9.77 0.63
N PRO A 57 13.27 9.97 0.39
CA PRO A 57 12.66 9.67 -0.91
C PRO A 57 13.37 10.43 -2.05
N THR A 58 13.76 11.68 -1.79
CA THR A 58 14.45 12.56 -2.73
C THR A 58 15.95 12.25 -2.87
N THR A 59 16.63 11.71 -1.85
CA THR A 59 18.09 11.44 -1.88
C THR A 59 18.43 10.01 -2.30
N ALA A 60 17.64 9.00 -1.88
CA ALA A 60 17.90 7.60 -2.22
C ALA A 60 17.50 7.24 -3.67
N LEU A 61 16.48 7.91 -4.22
CA LEU A 61 15.95 7.61 -5.56
C LEU A 61 16.53 8.50 -6.67
N SER A 62 16.91 9.76 -6.40
CA SER A 62 17.27 10.70 -7.48
C SER A 62 18.71 10.59 -8.00
N LEU A 63 19.67 10.09 -7.19
CA LEU A 63 21.09 10.09 -7.55
C LEU A 63 21.63 8.74 -8.06
N PHE A 64 20.95 7.63 -7.79
CA PHE A 64 21.45 6.28 -8.09
C PHE A 64 20.69 5.57 -9.22
N ASP A 65 19.38 5.86 -9.41
CA ASP A 65 18.55 5.12 -10.37
C ASP A 65 17.27 5.90 -10.72
N GLN A 66 17.32 6.69 -11.81
CA GLN A 66 16.18 7.51 -12.24
C GLN A 66 14.95 6.67 -12.62
N GLU A 67 15.13 5.43 -13.07
CA GLU A 67 14.01 4.54 -13.41
C GLU A 67 13.26 4.10 -12.15
N LYS A 68 13.99 3.78 -11.07
CA LYS A 68 13.36 3.50 -9.77
C LYS A 68 12.61 4.72 -9.23
N TYR A 69 13.17 5.93 -9.36
CA TYR A 69 12.48 7.15 -8.95
C TYR A 69 11.17 7.33 -9.72
N ARG A 70 11.22 7.25 -11.06
CA ARG A 70 10.03 7.39 -11.91
C ARG A 70 8.97 6.34 -11.61
N SER A 71 9.40 5.08 -11.40
CA SER A 71 8.51 3.98 -11.03
C SER A 71 7.84 4.23 -9.68
N ALA A 72 8.58 4.69 -8.67
CA ALA A 72 8.04 5.03 -7.36
C ALA A 72 7.02 6.18 -7.43
N ILE A 73 7.34 7.27 -8.15
CA ILE A 73 6.41 8.39 -8.34
C ILE A 73 5.14 7.95 -9.11
N HIS A 74 5.30 7.13 -10.15
CA HIS A 74 4.18 6.57 -10.90
C HIS A 74 3.28 5.72 -9.99
N PHE A 75 3.89 4.84 -9.19
CA PHE A 75 3.17 4.02 -8.23
C PHE A 75 2.41 4.87 -7.21
N LEU A 76 3.04 5.89 -6.61
CA LEU A 76 2.38 6.75 -5.62
C LEU A 76 1.17 7.49 -6.21
N ARG A 77 1.27 7.95 -7.46
CA ARG A 77 0.12 8.54 -8.18
C ARG A 77 -1.02 7.53 -8.34
N LYS A 78 -0.70 6.31 -8.77
CA LYS A 78 -1.68 5.22 -8.92
C LYS A 78 -2.32 4.81 -7.60
N PHE A 79 -1.54 4.75 -6.54
CA PHE A 79 -2.03 4.42 -5.21
C PHE A 79 -2.97 5.51 -4.67
N LYS A 80 -2.63 6.79 -4.88
CA LYS A 80 -3.51 7.93 -4.56
C LYS A 80 -4.83 7.83 -5.34
N GLU A 81 -4.79 7.64 -6.65
CA GLU A 81 -5.98 7.47 -7.50
C GLU A 81 -6.87 6.29 -7.03
N MET A 82 -6.26 5.18 -6.63
CA MET A 82 -6.98 4.03 -6.07
C MET A 82 -7.73 4.40 -4.79
N PHE A 83 -7.09 5.11 -3.86
CA PHE A 83 -7.75 5.54 -2.62
C PHE A 83 -8.77 6.67 -2.82
N GLU A 84 -8.70 7.43 -3.92
CA GLU A 84 -9.71 8.41 -4.33
C GLU A 84 -10.99 7.75 -4.87
N THR A 85 -10.85 6.58 -5.49
CA THR A 85 -11.95 5.90 -6.19
C THR A 85 -12.55 4.74 -5.43
N VAL A 86 -11.80 4.13 -4.51
CA VAL A 86 -12.29 2.99 -3.71
C VAL A 86 -13.47 3.41 -2.84
N GLN A 87 -14.54 2.62 -2.90
CA GLN A 87 -15.71 2.81 -2.05
C GLN A 87 -15.54 2.00 -0.77
N MET A 88 -15.68 2.66 0.38
CA MET A 88 -15.58 2.02 1.69
C MET A 88 -16.91 2.10 2.45
N GLY A 89 -17.43 0.94 2.85
CA GLY A 89 -18.73 0.86 3.52
C GLY A 89 -19.85 1.37 2.62
N GLY A 90 -20.64 2.34 3.08
CA GLY A 90 -21.75 2.95 2.34
C GLY A 90 -21.37 3.85 1.15
N GLY A 91 -20.12 3.79 0.68
CA GLY A 91 -19.65 4.57 -0.49
C GLY A 91 -19.22 6.01 -0.19
N GLU A 92 -19.33 6.47 1.06
CA GLU A 92 -18.84 7.78 1.47
C GLU A 92 -17.31 7.80 1.60
N PHE A 93 -16.72 8.95 1.29
CA PHE A 93 -15.29 9.19 1.49
C PHE A 93 -14.93 9.21 2.99
N LYS A 94 -14.01 8.33 3.40
CA LYS A 94 -13.62 8.17 4.81
C LYS A 94 -12.34 8.94 5.12
N ARG A 95 -12.18 9.31 6.40
CA ARG A 95 -11.00 10.06 6.90
C ARG A 95 -9.66 9.38 6.59
N VAL A 96 -9.64 8.04 6.54
CA VAL A 96 -8.45 7.28 6.15
C VAL A 96 -8.05 7.57 4.70
N GLN A 97 -9.02 7.71 3.79
CA GLN A 97 -8.75 8.08 2.39
C GLN A 97 -8.19 9.50 2.33
N THR A 98 -8.76 10.45 3.08
CA THR A 98 -8.21 11.82 3.17
C THR A 98 -6.75 11.83 3.62
N GLY A 99 -6.41 11.06 4.67
CA GLY A 99 -5.04 10.99 5.19
C GLY A 99 -4.05 10.42 4.18
N ILE A 100 -4.43 9.35 3.49
CA ILE A 100 -3.61 8.72 2.45
C ILE A 100 -3.41 9.65 1.26
N VAL A 101 -4.48 10.26 0.76
CA VAL A 101 -4.43 11.17 -0.39
C VAL A 101 -3.57 12.38 -0.07
N LEU A 102 -3.76 13.01 1.10
CA LEU A 102 -3.02 14.20 1.50
C LEU A 102 -1.54 13.90 1.69
N SER A 103 -1.19 12.86 2.46
CA SER A 103 0.21 12.49 2.71
C SER A 103 0.94 12.13 1.41
N THR A 104 0.29 11.38 0.53
CA THR A 104 0.86 11.01 -0.76
C THR A 104 1.05 12.22 -1.67
N ALA A 105 0.08 13.14 -1.72
CA ALA A 105 0.20 14.39 -2.47
C ALA A 105 1.37 15.25 -1.95
N SER A 106 1.54 15.36 -0.64
CA SER A 106 2.67 16.11 -0.06
C SER A 106 4.03 15.54 -0.48
N ILE A 107 4.19 14.22 -0.59
CA ILE A 107 5.45 13.63 -1.08
C ILE A 107 5.65 13.86 -2.59
N LEU A 108 4.57 13.86 -3.37
CA LEU A 108 4.64 14.09 -4.82
C LEU A 108 4.96 15.53 -5.19
N ASP A 109 4.65 16.49 -4.30
CA ASP A 109 4.89 17.92 -4.47
C ASP A 109 6.27 18.38 -3.94
N LEU A 110 7.02 17.50 -3.24
CA LEU A 110 8.37 17.73 -2.72
C LEU A 110 9.46 17.42 -3.76
#